data_AF-A0A838VKQ2-F1
#
_entry.id   AF-A0A838VKQ2-F1
#
_cell.length_a   1.000
_cell.length_b   1.000
_cell.length_c   1.000
_cell.angle_alpha   90.00
_cell.angle_beta   90.00
_cell.angle_gamma   90.00
#
_symmetry.space_group_name_H-M   'P 1'
#
loop_
_entity.id
_entity.type
_entity.pdbx_description
1 polymer ?
#
loop_
_entity_poly.entity_id
_entity_poly.type
_entity_poly.pdbx_seq_one_letter_code
_entity_poly.pdbx_strand_id
1 'polypeptide(L)'
;MQKPNFPAEIKDKQGNVYIVNVVSNSEYIFSAFISFNRLSVGRINWVIEDNNVMTLADLIIFDRRFRRPLWARLLPFLKWKPLNFRQRGLGSAMLHYVIAQAEALNVDAIFGFVTSDDLRETPYLLKFYEKQGFTVHRTSQGSQENSITIYYEMRSTPQILCEVEA
;
A
#
# COMPACT_ATOMS: atom_id res chain seq x y z
N MET A 1 -22.95 6.13 -3.68
CA MET A 1 -22.21 5.18 -2.82
C MET A 1 -22.01 5.80 -1.43
N GLN A 2 -22.33 5.09 -0.33
CA GLN A 2 -21.87 5.53 1.00
C GLN A 2 -20.34 5.47 1.03
N LYS A 3 -19.70 6.54 1.50
CA LYS A 3 -18.24 6.57 1.67
C LYS A 3 -17.90 5.58 2.79
N PRO A 4 -17.18 4.48 2.52
CA PRO A 4 -16.97 3.46 3.54
C PRO A 4 -16.15 4.05 4.70
N ASN A 5 -16.44 3.57 5.91
CA ASN A 5 -15.74 4.00 7.12
C ASN A 5 -14.44 3.23 7.26
N PHE A 6 -13.38 3.78 6.68
CA PHE A 6 -12.08 3.14 6.64
C PHE A 6 -11.27 3.43 7.91
N PRO A 7 -10.39 2.51 8.34
CA PRO A 7 -9.58 2.73 9.52
C PRO A 7 -8.69 3.96 9.32
N ALA A 8 -8.85 4.98 10.16
CA ALA A 8 -8.04 6.20 10.08
C ALA A 8 -6.57 5.96 10.45
N GLU A 9 -6.20 4.74 10.86
CA GLU A 9 -4.89 4.39 11.37
C GLU A 9 -4.44 3.00 10.93
N ILE A 10 -3.12 2.85 10.73
CA ILE A 10 -2.45 1.56 10.53
C ILE A 10 -1.28 1.43 11.50
N LYS A 11 -0.88 0.18 11.80
CA LYS A 11 0.24 -0.12 12.70
C LYS A 11 1.31 -0.93 12.00
N ASP A 12 2.57 -0.60 12.22
CA ASP A 12 3.68 -1.43 11.77
C ASP A 12 3.96 -2.60 12.76
N LYS A 13 4.93 -3.47 12.43
CA LYS A 13 5.26 -4.65 13.27
C LYS A 13 5.86 -4.27 14.63
N GLN A 14 6.28 -3.02 14.81
CA GLN A 14 6.83 -2.50 16.06
C GLN A 14 5.76 -1.78 16.89
N GLY A 15 4.51 -1.75 16.43
CA GLY A 15 3.40 -1.09 17.12
C GLY A 15 3.33 0.42 16.92
N ASN A 16 4.16 1.01 16.04
CA ASN A 16 4.04 2.44 15.73
C ASN A 16 2.73 2.69 14.98
N VAL A 17 2.00 3.72 15.38
CA VAL A 17 0.72 4.11 14.78
C VAL A 17 0.96 5.18 13.72
N TYR A 18 0.32 5.01 12.57
CA TYR A 18 0.37 5.94 11.45
C TYR A 18 -1.05 6.36 11.10
N ILE A 19 -1.25 7.66 10.84
CA ILE A 19 -2.53 8.20 10.42
C ILE A 19 -2.67 8.05 8.90
N VAL A 20 -3.81 7.56 8.46
CA VAL A 20 -4.18 7.41 7.05
C VAL A 20 -5.18 8.48 6.67
N ASN A 21 -4.83 9.34 5.72
CA ASN A 21 -5.72 10.36 5.19
C ASN A 21 -6.06 10.01 3.74
N VAL A 22 -7.29 9.56 3.51
CA VAL A 22 -7.79 9.24 2.17
C VAL A 22 -8.38 10.48 1.52
N VAL A 23 -7.87 10.78 0.33
CA VAL A 23 -8.40 11.79 -0.59
C VAL A 23 -8.93 11.04 -1.81
N SER A 24 -10.07 11.48 -2.33
CA SER A 24 -10.64 10.99 -3.58
C SER A 24 -10.66 12.16 -4.56
N ASN A 25 -10.12 11.92 -5.75
CA ASN A 25 -10.10 12.91 -6.84
C ASN A 25 -11.34 12.76 -7.73
N SER A 26 -11.90 11.55 -7.79
CA SER A 26 -13.16 11.21 -8.45
C SER A 26 -13.83 10.06 -7.68
N GLU A 27 -14.98 9.57 -8.16
CA GLU A 27 -15.65 8.40 -7.59
C GLU A 27 -14.79 7.12 -7.64
N TYR A 28 -13.79 7.08 -8.52
CA TYR A 28 -12.99 5.89 -8.83
C TYR A 28 -11.51 6.04 -8.47
N ILE A 29 -10.99 7.26 -8.31
CA ILE A 29 -9.56 7.53 -8.11
C ILE A 29 -9.30 7.97 -6.67
N PHE A 30 -8.44 7.22 -5.99
CA PHE A 30 -8.15 7.41 -4.57
C PHE A 30 -6.65 7.51 -4.31
N SER A 31 -6.32 8.35 -3.32
CA SER A 31 -4.98 8.50 -2.78
C SER A 31 -5.04 8.48 -1.26
N ALA A 32 -4.24 7.63 -0.61
CA ALA A 32 -4.05 7.67 0.84
C ALA A 32 -2.67 8.23 1.18
N PHE A 33 -2.61 9.24 2.04
CA PHE A 33 -1.38 9.77 2.59
C PHE A 33 -1.15 9.22 4.00
N ILE A 34 0.01 8.60 4.20
CA ILE A 34 0.40 7.98 5.47
C ILE A 34 1.28 8.94 6.24
N SER A 35 0.92 9.23 7.49
CA SER A 35 1.64 10.18 8.34
C SER A 35 2.06 9.59 9.68
N PHE A 36 3.28 9.89 10.11
CA PHE A 36 3.81 9.59 11.45
C PHE A 36 4.24 10.88 12.13
N ASN A 37 3.68 11.20 13.30
CA ASN A 37 3.98 12.45 14.02
C ASN A 37 3.88 13.71 13.11
N ARG A 38 2.80 13.84 12.33
CA ARG A 38 2.54 14.92 11.35
C ARG A 38 3.48 14.96 10.13
N LEU A 39 4.40 14.01 10.01
CA LEU A 39 5.26 13.89 8.83
C LEU A 39 4.64 12.90 7.86
N SER A 40 4.50 13.29 6.58
CA SER A 40 4.12 12.35 5.53
C SER A 40 5.26 11.40 5.22
N VAL A 41 5.02 10.10 5.41
CA VAL A 41 6.01 9.01 5.33
C VAL A 41 5.72 8.03 4.20
N GLY A 42 4.54 8.10 3.59
CA GLY A 42 4.22 7.29 2.45
C GLY A 42 2.92 7.72 1.77
N ARG A 43 2.66 7.12 0.62
CA ARG A 43 1.42 7.26 -0.13
C ARG A 43 0.99 5.94 -0.73
N ILE A 44 -0.30 5.82 -0.98
CA ILE A 44 -0.90 4.73 -1.73
C ILE A 44 -1.83 5.36 -2.77
N ASN A 45 -1.77 4.91 -4.02
CA ASN A 45 -2.72 5.30 -5.06
C ASN A 45 -3.40 4.06 -5.61
N TRP A 46 -4.73 4.11 -5.73
CA TRP A 46 -5.50 3.04 -6.36
C TRP A 46 -6.68 3.61 -7.15
N VAL A 47 -7.12 2.82 -8.13
CA VAL A 47 -8.27 3.12 -8.98
C VAL A 47 -9.22 1.93 -8.94
N ILE A 48 -10.52 2.19 -8.92
CA ILE A 48 -11.56 1.17 -9.09
C ILE A 48 -12.03 1.22 -10.53
N GLU A 49 -11.97 0.10 -11.23
CA GLU A 49 -12.40 -0.04 -12.61
C GLU A 49 -13.87 -0.52 -12.68
N ASP A 50 -14.51 -0.30 -13.84
CA ASP A 50 -15.95 -0.62 -14.04
C ASP A 50 -16.27 -2.12 -13.90
N ASN A 51 -15.28 -2.98 -14.09
CA ASN A 51 -15.37 -4.43 -13.90
C ASN A 51 -15.17 -4.87 -12.44
N ASN A 52 -15.28 -3.93 -11.48
CA ASN A 52 -15.14 -4.21 -10.06
C ASN A 52 -13.76 -4.74 -9.67
N VAL A 53 -12.72 -4.35 -10.43
CA VAL A 53 -11.32 -4.61 -10.12
C VAL A 53 -10.67 -3.35 -9.58
N MET A 54 -9.83 -3.50 -8.56
CA MET A 54 -9.03 -2.41 -8.03
C MET A 54 -7.61 -2.47 -8.58
N THR A 55 -7.18 -1.44 -9.31
CA THR A 55 -5.79 -1.29 -9.74
C THR A 55 -4.99 -0.51 -8.71
N LEU A 56 -4.03 -1.19 -8.07
CA LEU A 56 -3.00 -0.60 -7.22
C LEU A 56 -1.91 0.03 -8.10
N ALA A 57 -1.90 1.35 -8.16
CA ALA A 57 -0.95 2.11 -8.98
C ALA A 57 0.38 2.32 -8.25
N ASP A 58 0.34 2.88 -7.03
CA ASP A 58 1.54 3.17 -6.24
C ASP A 58 1.38 2.69 -4.80
N LEU A 59 2.43 2.11 -4.24
CA LEU A 59 2.60 1.93 -2.80
C LEU A 59 4.03 2.33 -2.43
N ILE A 60 4.19 3.56 -1.93
CA ILE A 60 5.51 4.16 -1.74
C ILE A 60 5.72 4.55 -0.28
N ILE A 61 6.84 4.09 0.29
CA ILE A 61 7.37 4.60 1.56
C ILE A 61 8.49 5.57 1.24
N PHE A 62 8.30 6.83 1.64
CA PHE A 62 9.27 7.90 1.41
C PHE A 62 10.50 7.67 2.28
N ASP A 63 11.65 7.45 1.66
CA ASP A 63 12.94 7.49 2.33
C ASP A 63 13.37 8.97 2.47
N ARG A 64 12.86 9.63 3.51
CA ARG A 64 13.38 10.94 3.87
C ARG A 64 14.66 10.74 4.67
N ARG A 65 15.80 10.75 3.98
CA ARG A 65 17.10 11.01 4.61
C ARG A 65 17.04 12.43 5.19
N PHE A 66 16.56 12.57 6.42
CA PHE A 66 16.50 13.87 7.08
C PHE A 66 17.90 14.50 7.07
N ARG A 67 17.99 15.79 6.74
CA ARG A 67 19.26 16.51 6.92
C ARG A 67 19.59 16.50 8.42
N ARG A 68 20.82 16.09 8.77
CA ARG A 68 21.30 16.12 10.16
C ARG A 68 21.02 17.52 10.72
N PRO A 69 20.26 17.66 11.82
CA PRO A 69 20.01 18.97 12.39
C PRO A 69 21.32 19.60 12.85
N LEU A 70 21.44 20.94 12.76
CA LEU A 70 22.72 21.64 13.00
C LEU A 70 23.27 21.37 14.41
N TRP A 71 22.41 21.20 15.41
CA TRP A 71 22.83 20.82 16.78
C TRP A 71 23.51 19.45 16.83
N ALA A 72 23.19 18.52 15.93
CA ALA A 72 23.84 17.21 15.87
C ALA A 72 25.28 17.29 15.32
N ARG A 73 25.70 18.44 14.77
CA ARG A 73 27.14 18.73 14.52
C ARG A 73 27.86 19.19 15.78
N LEU A 74 27.16 19.83 16.72
CA LEU A 74 27.73 20.35 17.97
C LEU A 74 27.88 19.26 19.04
N LEU A 75 27.10 18.17 18.95
CA LEU A 75 27.15 17.03 19.88
C LEU A 75 27.48 15.72 19.14
N PRO A 76 28.73 15.54 18.66
CA PRO A 76 29.12 14.39 17.82
C PRO A 76 28.97 13.03 18.53
N PHE A 77 28.91 13.03 19.86
CA PHE A 77 28.71 11.84 20.69
C PHE A 77 27.26 11.36 20.70
N LEU A 78 26.30 12.26 20.41
CA LEU A 78 24.88 11.92 20.31
C LEU A 78 24.60 11.40 18.89
N LYS A 79 24.59 10.07 18.74
CA LYS A 79 24.36 9.40 17.45
C LYS A 79 22.94 9.67 16.94
N TRP A 80 22.76 10.74 16.17
CA TRP A 80 21.55 10.96 15.39
C TRP A 80 21.48 9.92 14.26
N LYS A 81 20.43 9.08 14.28
CA LYS A 81 20.09 8.16 13.20
C LYS A 81 18.92 8.75 12.41
N PRO A 82 18.98 8.82 11.06
CA PRO A 82 17.82 9.20 10.27
C PRO A 82 16.68 8.21 10.53
N LEU A 83 15.45 8.73 10.64
CA LEU A 83 14.28 7.87 10.75
C LEU A 83 14.08 7.12 9.42
N ASN A 84 14.20 5.79 9.46
CA ASN A 84 13.89 4.92 8.34
C ASN A 84 12.59 4.17 8.65
N PHE A 85 11.58 4.29 7.79
CA PHE A 85 10.27 3.64 7.95
C PHE A 85 10.17 2.30 7.19
N ARG A 86 11.14 2.00 6.32
CA ARG A 86 11.22 0.70 5.62
C ARG A 86 11.68 -0.39 6.60
N GLN A 87 11.40 -1.65 6.26
CA GLN A 87 11.75 -2.84 7.05
C GLN A 87 11.11 -2.92 8.46
N ARG A 88 10.21 -2.00 8.82
CA ARG A 88 9.46 -2.04 10.10
C ARG A 88 8.10 -2.72 9.97
N GLY A 89 7.74 -3.18 8.77
CA GLY A 89 6.43 -3.75 8.45
C GLY A 89 5.39 -2.74 7.96
N LEU A 90 5.76 -1.46 7.80
CA LEU A 90 4.85 -0.43 7.28
C LEU A 90 4.30 -0.75 5.89
N GLY A 91 5.13 -1.32 4.99
CA GLY A 91 4.68 -1.68 3.63
C GLY A 91 3.58 -2.74 3.64
N SER A 92 3.71 -3.76 4.50
CA SER A 92 2.65 -4.76 4.73
C SER A 92 1.39 -4.12 5.31
N ALA A 93 1.54 -3.23 6.30
CA ALA A 93 0.40 -2.54 6.89
C ALA A 93 -0.36 -1.67 5.87
N MET A 94 0.38 -0.97 5.00
CA MET A 94 -0.18 -0.19 3.89
C MET A 94 -0.89 -1.10 2.87
N LEU A 95 -0.32 -2.25 2.53
CA LEU A 95 -0.94 -3.16 1.57
C LEU A 95 -2.21 -3.81 2.15
N HIS A 96 -2.16 -4.26 3.41
CA HIS A 96 -3.34 -4.80 4.10
C HIS A 96 -4.45 -3.76 4.24
N TYR A 97 -4.09 -2.48 4.40
CA TYR A 97 -5.07 -1.40 4.36
C TYR A 97 -5.80 -1.38 3.02
N VAL A 98 -5.09 -1.46 1.89
CA VAL A 98 -5.69 -1.53 0.54
C VAL A 98 -6.57 -2.75 0.38
N ILE A 99 -6.12 -3.93 0.82
CA ILE A 99 -6.93 -5.16 0.77
C ILE A 99 -8.24 -4.97 1.56
N ALA A 100 -8.17 -4.38 2.75
CA ALA A 100 -9.38 -4.06 3.52
C ALA A 100 -10.29 -3.02 2.82
N GLN A 101 -9.72 -2.07 2.07
CA GLN A 101 -10.53 -1.15 1.24
C GLN A 101 -11.27 -1.93 0.15
N ALA A 102 -10.55 -2.80 -0.55
CA ALA A 102 -11.06 -3.64 -1.61
C ALA A 102 -12.21 -4.53 -1.11
N GLU A 103 -12.00 -5.22 0.02
CA GLU A 103 -13.03 -6.04 0.66
C GLU A 103 -14.27 -5.22 1.05
N ALA A 104 -14.09 -4.05 1.69
CA ALA A 104 -15.20 -3.20 2.09
C ALA A 104 -16.00 -2.62 0.92
N LEU A 105 -15.37 -2.53 -0.26
CA LEU A 105 -15.97 -2.08 -1.50
C LEU A 105 -16.54 -3.24 -2.34
N ASN A 106 -16.40 -4.48 -1.86
CA ASN A 106 -16.76 -5.71 -2.57
C ASN A 106 -16.12 -5.82 -3.96
N VAL A 107 -14.88 -5.35 -4.14
CA VAL A 107 -14.15 -5.56 -5.40
C VAL A 107 -13.78 -7.04 -5.54
N ASP A 108 -13.71 -7.55 -6.76
CA ASP A 108 -13.45 -8.97 -7.02
C ASP A 108 -11.95 -9.29 -6.91
N ALA A 109 -11.10 -8.34 -7.27
CA ALA A 109 -9.65 -8.52 -7.26
C ALA A 109 -8.89 -7.19 -7.12
N ILE A 110 -7.62 -7.30 -6.73
CA ILE A 110 -6.62 -6.23 -6.86
C ILE A 110 -5.62 -6.61 -7.94
N PHE A 111 -5.39 -5.70 -8.86
CA PHE A 111 -4.38 -5.78 -9.89
C PHE A 111 -3.27 -4.75 -9.64
N GLY A 112 -2.04 -5.01 -10.08
CA GLY A 112 -0.97 -4.01 -10.05
C GLY A 112 0.14 -4.33 -11.04
N PHE A 113 0.95 -3.32 -11.34
CA PHE A 113 2.11 -3.45 -12.23
C PHE A 113 3.40 -3.24 -11.43
N VAL A 114 4.42 -4.02 -11.76
CA VAL A 114 5.79 -3.87 -11.27
C VAL A 114 6.71 -3.72 -12.47
N THR A 115 7.37 -2.57 -12.55
CA THR A 115 8.27 -2.23 -13.64
C THR A 115 9.69 -2.76 -13.39
N SER A 116 10.53 -2.76 -14.42
CA SER A 116 11.94 -3.11 -14.26
C SER A 116 12.70 -2.15 -13.35
N ASP A 117 12.30 -0.88 -13.29
CA ASP A 117 12.91 0.10 -12.40
C ASP A 117 12.53 -0.12 -10.93
N ASP A 118 11.29 -0.52 -10.65
CA ASP A 118 10.87 -0.92 -9.30
C ASP A 118 11.70 -2.08 -8.76
N LEU A 119 12.02 -3.05 -9.63
CA LEU A 119 12.86 -4.20 -9.29
C LEU A 119 14.33 -3.81 -9.11
N ARG A 120 14.81 -2.83 -9.86
CA ARG A 120 16.17 -2.30 -9.71
C ARG A 120 16.34 -1.60 -8.36
N GLU A 121 15.35 -0.81 -7.96
CA GLU A 121 15.34 -0.11 -6.67
C GLU A 121 15.03 -1.06 -5.50
N THR A 122 14.12 -2.01 -5.70
CA THR A 122 13.62 -2.94 -4.68
C THR A 122 13.62 -4.38 -5.21
N PRO A 123 14.77 -5.07 -5.27
CA PRO A 123 14.88 -6.41 -5.87
C PRO A 123 14.04 -7.51 -5.19
N TYR A 124 13.58 -7.27 -3.97
CA TYR A 124 12.75 -8.19 -3.21
C TYR A 124 11.24 -7.93 -3.36
N LEU A 125 10.82 -6.99 -4.21
CA LEU A 125 9.43 -6.51 -4.30
C LEU A 125 8.45 -7.62 -4.72
N LEU A 126 8.80 -8.46 -5.70
CA LEU A 126 7.91 -9.57 -6.11
C LEU A 126 7.70 -10.57 -4.97
N LYS A 127 8.79 -10.97 -4.30
CA LYS A 127 8.72 -11.85 -3.12
C LYS A 127 7.94 -11.23 -1.97
N PHE A 128 7.95 -9.91 -1.85
CA PHE A 128 7.12 -9.20 -0.90
C PHE A 128 5.63 -9.40 -1.25
N TYR A 129 5.21 -9.17 -2.48
CA TYR A 129 3.82 -9.37 -2.91
C TYR A 129 3.37 -10.83 -2.79
N GLU A 130 4.20 -11.80 -3.20
CA GLU A 130 3.91 -13.23 -3.03
C GLU A 130 3.63 -13.60 -1.56
N LYS A 131 4.43 -13.07 -0.63
CA LYS A 131 4.22 -13.27 0.82
C LYS A 131 2.95 -12.63 1.36
N GLN A 132 2.33 -11.74 0.60
CA GLN A 132 1.06 -11.10 0.96
C GLN A 132 -0.12 -11.77 0.26
N GLY A 133 0.11 -12.87 -0.48
CA GLY A 133 -0.93 -13.65 -1.14
C GLY A 133 -1.19 -13.24 -2.60
N PHE A 134 -0.39 -12.34 -3.16
CA PHE A 134 -0.50 -12.00 -4.59
C PHE A 134 0.14 -13.09 -5.45
N THR A 135 -0.50 -13.39 -6.57
CA THR A 135 0.08 -14.16 -7.67
C THR A 135 0.86 -13.22 -8.58
N VAL A 136 2.06 -13.65 -9.01
CA VAL A 136 2.94 -12.85 -9.87
C VAL A 136 2.97 -13.47 -11.27
N HIS A 137 2.51 -12.74 -12.27
CA HIS A 137 2.55 -13.15 -13.67
C HIS A 137 3.56 -12.32 -14.45
N ARG A 138 4.51 -13.02 -15.10
CA ARG A 138 5.44 -12.38 -16.02
C ARG A 138 4.81 -12.36 -17.40
N THR A 139 4.46 -11.17 -17.87
CA THR A 139 3.91 -11.02 -19.21
C THR A 139 5.06 -10.82 -20.18
N SER A 140 5.35 -11.84 -21.00
CA SER A 140 6.26 -11.70 -22.14
C SER A 140 5.42 -11.33 -23.37
N GLN A 141 4.99 -10.08 -23.50
CA GLN A 141 4.41 -9.62 -24.76
C GLN A 141 5.51 -9.00 -25.62
N GLY A 142 5.50 -9.39 -26.89
CA GLY A 142 6.55 -9.13 -27.86
C GLY A 142 7.00 -7.67 -27.91
N SER A 143 8.32 -7.50 -27.93
CA SER A 143 9.07 -6.31 -28.35
C SER A 143 8.99 -5.00 -27.56
N GLN A 144 8.12 -4.78 -26.57
CA GLN A 144 8.22 -3.58 -25.72
C GLN A 144 7.84 -3.86 -24.25
N GLU A 145 8.82 -3.62 -23.38
CA GLU A 145 8.78 -3.57 -21.91
C GLU A 145 8.33 -4.82 -21.14
N ASN A 146 9.28 -5.45 -20.43
CA ASN A 146 9.02 -6.53 -19.48
C ASN A 146 8.26 -5.97 -18.26
N SER A 147 6.94 -5.87 -18.36
CA SER A 147 6.07 -5.57 -17.23
C SER A 147 5.72 -6.86 -16.50
N ILE A 148 5.81 -6.82 -15.16
CA ILE A 148 5.35 -7.91 -14.30
C ILE A 148 4.05 -7.46 -13.67
N THR A 149 3.05 -8.34 -13.71
CA THR A 149 1.74 -8.05 -13.14
C THR A 149 1.59 -8.81 -11.83
N ILE A 150 0.98 -8.17 -10.86
CA ILE A 150 0.61 -8.77 -9.57
C ILE A 150 -0.91 -8.81 -9.48
N TYR A 151 -1.44 -9.91 -8.97
CA TYR A 151 -2.87 -10.15 -8.89
C TYR A 151 -3.24 -10.76 -7.54
N TYR A 152 -4.27 -10.23 -6.89
CA TYR A 152 -4.83 -10.76 -5.65
C TYR A 152 -6.33 -10.94 -5.81
N GLU A 153 -6.78 -12.18 -5.75
CA GLU A 153 -8.19 -12.52 -5.78
C GLU A 153 -8.81 -12.31 -4.40
N MET A 154 -9.92 -11.57 -4.31
CA MET A 154 -10.64 -11.48 -3.05
C MET A 154 -11.23 -12.84 -2.71
N ARG A 155 -11.07 -13.25 -1.45
CA ARG A 155 -11.76 -14.45 -0.98
C ARG A 155 -13.25 -14.13 -0.96
N SER A 156 -14.04 -14.84 -1.76
CA SER A 156 -15.50 -14.76 -1.69
C SER A 156 -15.90 -15.00 -0.24
N THR A 157 -16.37 -13.94 0.44
CA THR A 157 -16.98 -14.13 1.75
C THR A 157 -18.27 -14.88 1.49
N PRO A 158 -18.51 -16.07 2.07
CA PRO A 158 -19.80 -16.72 1.91
C PRO A 158 -20.85 -15.73 2.41
N GLN A 159 -21.78 -15.35 1.53
CA GLN A 159 -22.94 -14.55 1.90
C GLN A 159 -23.68 -15.34 2.98
N ILE A 160 -23.56 -14.92 4.24
CA ILE A 160 -24.44 -15.39 5.28
C ILE A 160 -25.79 -14.79 4.94
N LEU A 161 -26.60 -15.58 4.22
CA LEU A 161 -28.04 -15.39 4.10
C LEU A 161 -28.60 -15.41 5.53
N CYS A 162 -28.73 -14.23 6.13
CA CYS A 162 -29.72 -14.04 7.18
C CYS A 162 -31.08 -14.13 6.51
N GLU A 163 -31.58 -15.36 6.35
CA GLU A 163 -33.02 -15.59 6.24
C GLU A 163 -33.65 -15.06 7.53
N VAL A 164 -34.28 -13.89 7.42
CA VAL A 164 -35.23 -13.43 8.41
C VAL A 164 -36.51 -14.21 8.11
N GLU A 165 -36.71 -15.30 8.84
CA GLU A 165 -38.00 -15.98 8.91
C GLU A 165 -39.06 -14.96 9.38
N ALA A 166 -40.14 -14.86 8.59
CA ALA A 166 -41.31 -14.04 8.85
C ALA A 166 -42.39 -14.85 9.59
#